data_AF-A0A5J4TI85-F1
#
_entry.id   AF-A0A5J4TI85-F1
#
_cell.length_a   1.000
_cell.length_b   1.000
_cell.length_c   1.000
_cell.angle_alpha   90.00
_cell.angle_beta   90.00
_cell.angle_gamma   90.00
#
_symmetry.space_group_name_H-M   'P 1'
#
loop_
_entity.id
_entity.type
_entity.pdbx_description
1 polymer ?
#
loop_
_entity_poly.entity_id
_entity_poly.type
_entity_poly.pdbx_seq_one_letter_code
_entity_poly.pdbx_strand_id
1 'polypeptide(L)'
;VDALIYCTKMTLKKFVRDIGGGTMTKGRFPYEYININNYATELDKSEPFPREAFDNKLKNKSISEAKYQEYLVEAAKFTTGWDQARSYNIQDTRIMIEPIDNLIKMMFKYKIDMLAMFNMSQCANTIKYSSACDDFTMNGDYNAEDTDKPINITMPYWTAKVESYIEQDQKKNKDSSKNVTIGDYEYFKELFEKQRCYICNCKFTWKNRPTLDRINNELGHSKDNVLPCFTNDVSEPRSILNNQKGYYWRIEQRIAQIQCSRRNKDQSSGILGQKSVFN
;
A
#
# COMPACT_ATOMS: atom_id res chain seq x y z
N VAL A 1 9.74 9.99 0.77
CA VAL A 1 8.90 9.49 -0.33
C VAL A 1 9.74 9.51 -1.58
N ASP A 2 9.98 8.36 -2.19
CA ASP A 2 10.66 8.31 -3.49
C ASP A 2 9.61 8.35 -4.61
N ALA A 3 9.46 9.51 -5.24
CA ALA A 3 8.48 9.72 -6.29
C ALA A 3 8.73 8.83 -7.53
N LEU A 4 9.98 8.42 -7.78
CA LEU A 4 10.32 7.57 -8.92
C LEU A 4 9.76 6.15 -8.78
N ILE A 5 9.52 5.70 -7.56
CA ILE A 5 8.90 4.40 -7.30
C ILE A 5 7.40 4.41 -7.67
N TYR A 6 6.78 5.59 -7.73
CA TYR A 6 5.39 5.77 -8.13
C TYR A 6 5.22 6.06 -9.63
N CYS A 7 6.27 6.54 -10.29
CA CYS A 7 6.22 6.87 -11.71
C CYS A 7 7.32 6.12 -12.46
N THR A 8 6.96 4.99 -13.06
CA THR A 8 7.88 4.13 -13.82
C THR A 8 8.65 4.93 -14.88
N LYS A 9 9.97 5.07 -14.69
CA LYS A 9 10.95 5.65 -15.64
C LYS A 9 10.47 6.94 -16.35
N MET A 10 9.93 7.90 -15.60
CA MET A 10 9.57 9.22 -16.13
C MET A 10 10.67 10.25 -15.88
N THR A 11 10.86 11.18 -16.82
CA THR A 11 11.68 12.37 -16.55
C THR A 11 10.89 13.36 -15.69
N LEU A 12 11.58 14.18 -14.90
CA LEU A 12 10.93 15.20 -14.07
C LEU A 12 10.00 16.12 -14.89
N LYS A 13 10.42 16.52 -16.09
CA LYS A 13 9.60 17.33 -17.01
C LYS A 13 8.29 16.64 -17.39
N LYS A 14 8.32 15.33 -17.68
CA LYS A 14 7.12 14.55 -17.98
C LYS A 14 6.24 14.39 -16.74
N PHE A 15 6.84 14.13 -15.58
CA PHE A 15 6.12 13.99 -14.33
C PHE A 15 5.33 15.26 -13.97
N VAL A 16 5.96 16.42 -14.03
CA VAL A 16 5.29 17.72 -13.78
C VAL A 16 4.17 17.98 -14.77
N ARG A 17 4.38 17.69 -16.06
CA ARG A 17 3.38 17.94 -17.11
C ARG A 17 2.20 16.97 -17.03
N ASP A 18 2.48 15.67 -16.95
CA ASP A 18 1.48 14.62 -17.13
C ASP A 18 0.71 14.34 -15.83
N ILE A 19 1.34 14.53 -14.67
CA ILE A 19 0.72 14.27 -13.35
C ILE A 19 0.41 15.57 -12.60
N GLY A 20 1.29 16.57 -12.68
CA GLY A 20 1.08 17.88 -12.05
C GLY A 20 0.14 18.80 -12.84
N GLY A 21 0.03 18.63 -14.17
CA GLY A 21 -0.69 19.57 -15.04
C GLY A 21 0.01 20.91 -15.24
N GLY A 22 1.25 21.05 -14.74
CA GLY A 22 2.02 22.29 -14.77
C GLY A 22 3.08 22.33 -15.86
N THR A 23 3.70 23.50 -16.03
CA THR A 23 4.90 23.67 -16.85
C THR A 23 6.13 23.77 -15.95
N MET A 24 7.20 23.06 -16.33
CA MET A 24 8.45 23.08 -15.58
C MET A 24 9.38 24.16 -16.13
N THR A 25 9.60 25.22 -15.37
CA THR A 25 10.68 26.19 -15.57
C THR A 25 11.79 25.85 -14.57
N LYS A 26 12.74 25.01 -15.00
CA LYS A 26 13.93 24.67 -14.20
C LYS A 26 15.13 25.36 -14.83
N GLY A 27 15.88 26.10 -14.03
CA GLY A 27 17.12 26.73 -14.49
C GLY A 27 18.26 25.72 -14.71
N ARG A 28 19.50 26.21 -14.85
CA ARG A 28 20.73 25.41 -14.93
C ARG A 28 21.68 25.63 -13.73
N PHE A 29 22.11 24.54 -13.11
CA PHE A 29 23.13 24.54 -12.06
C PHE A 29 24.22 23.49 -12.35
N PRO A 30 25.51 23.81 -12.15
CA PRO A 30 26.62 22.94 -12.54
C PRO A 30 26.98 21.90 -11.45
N TYR A 31 26.12 20.89 -11.30
CA TYR A 31 26.29 19.85 -10.27
C TYR A 31 27.56 18.99 -10.41
N GLU A 32 28.09 18.81 -11.62
CA GLU A 32 29.32 18.02 -11.85
C GLU A 32 30.60 18.84 -11.52
N TYR A 33 30.51 20.16 -11.57
CA TYR A 33 31.63 21.06 -11.29
C TYR A 33 31.84 21.26 -9.79
N ILE A 34 30.74 21.45 -9.05
CA ILE A 34 30.75 21.62 -7.59
C ILE A 34 30.94 20.26 -6.91
N ASN A 35 31.97 20.16 -6.08
CA ASN A 35 32.32 18.96 -5.35
C ASN A 35 32.87 19.30 -3.95
N ILE A 36 33.16 18.26 -3.16
CA ILE A 36 33.60 18.38 -1.77
C ILE A 36 34.88 19.23 -1.59
N ASN A 37 35.70 19.37 -2.63
CA ASN A 37 36.97 20.09 -2.55
C ASN A 37 36.85 21.57 -2.91
N ASN A 38 35.86 21.97 -3.73
CA ASN A 38 35.75 23.33 -4.25
C ASN A 38 34.47 24.08 -3.88
N TYR A 39 33.47 23.41 -3.28
CA TYR A 39 32.15 24.03 -3.07
C TYR A 39 32.21 25.35 -2.29
N ALA A 40 33.01 25.44 -1.22
CA ALA A 40 33.08 26.65 -0.41
C ALA A 40 33.62 27.83 -1.23
N THR A 41 34.75 27.62 -1.90
CA THR A 41 35.40 28.67 -2.70
C THR A 41 34.61 29.06 -3.95
N GLU A 42 33.92 28.12 -4.59
CA GLU A 42 33.14 28.40 -5.80
C GLU A 42 31.77 29.02 -5.49
N LEU A 43 31.12 28.62 -4.39
CA LEU A 43 29.80 29.15 -4.02
C LEU A 43 29.86 30.51 -3.31
N ASP A 44 31.00 30.85 -2.68
CA ASP A 44 31.23 32.18 -2.09
C ASP A 44 31.41 33.29 -3.15
N LYS A 45 31.69 32.94 -4.41
CA LYS A 45 31.85 33.92 -5.48
C LYS A 45 30.51 34.57 -5.85
N SER A 46 30.60 35.85 -6.21
CA SER A 46 29.50 36.61 -6.83
C SER A 46 29.48 36.51 -8.37
N GLU A 47 30.54 35.97 -8.96
CA GLU A 47 30.64 35.79 -10.41
C GLU A 47 29.83 34.57 -10.87
N PRO A 48 29.21 34.62 -12.06
CA PRO A 48 28.53 33.46 -12.63
C PRO A 48 29.54 32.34 -12.95
N PHE A 49 29.07 31.10 -12.88
CA PHE A 49 29.89 29.94 -13.21
C PHE A 49 30.36 29.97 -14.67
N PRO A 50 31.61 29.57 -14.95
CA PRO A 50 32.13 29.52 -16.30
C PRO A 50 31.38 28.49 -17.14
N ARG A 51 31.40 28.64 -18.47
CA ARG A 51 30.63 27.79 -19.38
C ARG A 51 31.00 26.30 -19.27
N GLU A 52 32.28 26.03 -19.05
CA GLU A 52 32.87 24.69 -18.88
C GLU A 52 32.35 23.99 -17.62
N ALA A 53 31.85 24.74 -16.62
CA ALA A 53 31.23 24.15 -15.43
C ALA A 53 29.97 23.34 -15.75
N PHE A 54 29.35 23.58 -16.91
CA PHE A 54 28.15 22.86 -17.36
C PHE A 54 28.44 21.66 -18.25
N ASP A 55 29.72 21.31 -18.45
CA ASP A 55 30.09 20.16 -19.27
C ASP A 55 29.71 18.85 -18.58
N ASN A 56 28.97 18.01 -19.30
CA ASN A 56 28.55 16.70 -18.84
C ASN A 56 29.58 15.66 -19.29
N LYS A 57 30.41 15.19 -18.37
CA LYS A 57 31.50 14.24 -18.68
C LYS A 57 30.95 12.87 -19.08
N LEU A 58 29.85 12.44 -18.45
CA LEU A 58 29.23 11.15 -18.71
C LEU A 58 28.64 11.03 -20.12
N LYS A 59 28.11 12.12 -20.66
CA LYS A 59 27.48 12.17 -21.99
C LYS A 59 28.37 12.80 -23.05
N ASN A 60 29.55 13.26 -22.68
CA ASN A 60 30.47 14.03 -23.51
C ASN A 60 29.76 15.18 -24.24
N LYS A 61 29.05 16.02 -23.48
CA LYS A 61 28.22 17.12 -24.01
C LYS A 61 28.50 18.41 -23.26
N SER A 62 28.75 19.48 -24.01
CA SER A 62 28.83 20.85 -23.50
C SER A 62 27.51 21.60 -23.68
N ILE A 63 27.34 22.68 -22.92
CA ILE A 63 26.21 23.58 -23.07
C ILE A 63 26.34 24.42 -24.35
N SER A 64 25.24 24.64 -25.08
CA SER A 64 25.24 25.54 -26.24
C SER A 64 25.32 27.01 -25.81
N GLU A 65 25.91 27.86 -26.65
CA GLU A 65 26.07 29.29 -26.35
C GLU A 65 24.76 29.97 -25.96
N ALA A 66 23.68 29.76 -26.74
CA ALA A 66 22.37 30.31 -26.43
C ALA A 66 21.85 29.93 -25.03
N LYS A 67 22.11 28.68 -24.59
CA LYS A 67 21.68 28.20 -23.26
C LYS A 67 22.55 28.75 -22.14
N TYR A 68 23.81 29.06 -22.43
CA TYR A 68 24.70 29.72 -21.49
C TYR A 68 24.32 31.19 -21.31
N GLN A 69 23.93 31.88 -22.39
CA GLN A 69 23.37 33.24 -22.31
C GLN A 69 22.08 33.28 -21.49
N GLU A 70 21.16 32.32 -21.68
CA GLU A 70 19.97 32.16 -20.81
C GLU A 70 20.36 32.00 -19.34
N TYR A 71 21.40 31.19 -19.05
CA TYR A 71 21.91 31.01 -17.70
C TYR A 71 22.45 32.31 -17.08
N LEU A 72 23.22 33.11 -17.82
CA LEU A 72 23.79 34.37 -17.32
C LEU A 72 22.69 35.35 -16.89
N VAL A 73 21.58 35.42 -17.65
CA VAL A 73 20.41 36.24 -17.31
C VAL A 73 19.74 35.78 -16.01
N GLU A 74 19.67 34.47 -15.77
CA GLU A 74 19.15 33.93 -14.51
C GLU A 74 20.11 34.12 -13.34
N ALA A 75 21.41 33.90 -13.56
CA ALA A 75 22.45 34.00 -12.55
C ALA A 75 22.58 35.42 -11.99
N ALA A 76 22.37 36.44 -12.83
CA ALA A 76 22.37 37.85 -12.43
C ALA A 76 21.32 38.21 -11.35
N LYS A 77 20.35 37.33 -11.09
CA LYS A 77 19.34 37.52 -10.04
C LYS A 77 19.85 37.16 -8.63
N PHE A 78 21.04 36.55 -8.54
CA PHE A 78 21.61 36.06 -7.28
C PHE A 78 22.90 36.81 -6.95
N THR A 79 23.15 37.04 -5.65
CA THR A 79 24.34 37.75 -5.17
C THR A 79 25.55 36.84 -5.05
N THR A 80 25.32 35.57 -4.71
CA THR A 80 26.37 34.56 -4.54
C THR A 80 25.96 33.22 -5.17
N GLY A 81 26.96 32.36 -5.42
CA GLY A 81 26.71 30.97 -5.79
C GLY A 81 25.88 30.21 -4.75
N TRP A 82 25.97 30.57 -3.47
CA TRP A 82 25.10 30.04 -2.41
C TRP A 82 23.64 30.40 -2.59
N ASP A 83 23.33 31.67 -2.92
CA ASP A 83 21.95 32.10 -3.15
C ASP A 83 21.36 31.39 -4.37
N GLN A 84 22.17 31.23 -5.42
CA GLN A 84 21.80 30.46 -6.59
C GLN A 84 21.51 29.00 -6.19
N ALA A 85 22.45 28.31 -5.54
CA ALA A 85 22.28 26.91 -5.12
C ALA A 85 21.03 26.71 -4.26
N ARG A 86 20.78 27.60 -3.29
CA ARG A 86 19.58 27.59 -2.45
C ARG A 86 18.31 27.72 -3.27
N SER A 87 18.23 28.73 -4.15
CA SER A 87 17.05 28.95 -5.00
C SER A 87 16.74 27.73 -5.87
N TYR A 88 17.78 27.11 -6.43
CA TYR A 88 17.65 25.90 -7.26
C TYR A 88 17.12 24.70 -6.47
N ASN A 89 17.67 24.42 -5.30
CA ASN A 89 17.22 23.31 -4.46
C ASN A 89 15.75 23.50 -4.01
N ILE A 90 15.36 24.73 -3.69
CA ILE A 90 13.97 25.08 -3.37
C ILE A 90 13.07 24.85 -4.58
N GLN A 91 13.46 25.34 -5.75
CA GLN A 91 12.69 25.17 -6.98
C GLN A 91 12.52 23.69 -7.34
N ASP A 92 13.59 22.91 -7.28
CA ASP A 92 13.58 21.46 -7.53
C ASP A 92 12.64 20.70 -6.61
N THR A 93 12.58 21.11 -5.34
CA THR A 93 11.63 20.51 -4.39
C THR A 93 10.21 20.95 -4.69
N ARG A 94 10.00 22.25 -4.94
CA ARG A 94 8.67 22.84 -5.15
C ARG A 94 7.94 22.24 -6.35
N ILE A 95 8.64 22.01 -7.47
CA ILE A 95 8.05 21.42 -8.68
C ILE A 95 7.59 19.97 -8.48
N MET A 96 8.08 19.27 -7.45
CA MET A 96 7.65 17.90 -7.14
C MET A 96 6.40 17.85 -6.26
N ILE A 97 6.08 18.92 -5.51
CA ILE A 97 5.01 18.92 -4.51
C ILE A 97 3.66 18.64 -5.15
N GLU A 98 3.28 19.42 -6.18
CA GLU A 98 1.96 19.33 -6.82
C GLU A 98 1.73 17.99 -7.53
N PRO A 99 2.66 17.45 -8.34
CA PRO A 99 2.54 16.09 -8.87
C PRO A 99 2.37 15.01 -7.78
N ILE A 100 3.11 15.10 -6.67
CA ILE A 100 2.99 14.12 -5.56
C ILE A 100 1.63 14.24 -4.89
N ASP A 101 1.13 15.45 -4.65
CA ASP A 101 -0.20 15.70 -4.10
C ASP A 101 -1.31 15.13 -5.02
N ASN A 102 -1.15 15.28 -6.33
CA ASN A 102 -2.07 14.70 -7.31
C ASN A 102 -2.04 13.16 -7.29
N LEU A 103 -0.87 12.53 -7.15
CA LEU A 103 -0.80 11.07 -6.97
C LEU A 103 -1.50 10.62 -5.69
N ILE A 104 -1.30 11.34 -4.57
CA ILE A 104 -1.98 11.06 -3.31
C ILE A 104 -3.50 11.14 -3.51
N LYS A 105 -4.00 12.21 -4.13
CA LYS A 105 -5.44 12.38 -4.44
C LYS A 105 -5.98 11.26 -5.31
N MET A 106 -5.24 10.86 -6.36
CA MET A 106 -5.63 9.75 -7.23
C MET A 106 -5.78 8.44 -6.46
N MET A 107 -4.83 8.12 -5.57
CA MET A 107 -4.90 6.91 -4.75
C MET A 107 -5.97 6.98 -3.67
N PHE A 108 -6.17 8.17 -3.11
CA PHE A 108 -7.19 8.42 -2.09
C PHE A 108 -8.62 8.15 -2.61
N LYS A 109 -8.87 8.35 -3.91
CA LYS A 109 -10.13 7.95 -4.57
C LYS A 109 -10.45 6.46 -4.38
N TYR A 110 -9.41 5.63 -4.31
CA TYR A 110 -9.52 4.19 -4.08
C TYR A 110 -9.38 3.81 -2.60
N LYS A 111 -9.43 4.79 -1.68
CA LYS A 111 -9.18 4.63 -0.23
C LYS A 111 -7.80 4.03 0.09
N ILE A 112 -6.84 4.22 -0.80
CA ILE A 112 -5.46 3.75 -0.63
C ILE A 112 -4.62 4.90 -0.09
N ASP A 113 -3.98 4.68 1.05
CA ASP A 113 -2.91 5.54 1.53
C ASP A 113 -1.64 5.25 0.73
N MET A 114 -1.36 6.14 -0.24
CA MET A 114 -0.18 6.03 -1.10
C MET A 114 1.12 5.99 -0.28
N LEU A 115 1.18 6.67 0.87
CA LEU A 115 2.41 6.75 1.69
C LEU A 115 2.64 5.47 2.51
N ALA A 116 1.58 4.71 2.77
CA ALA A 116 1.65 3.40 3.42
C ALA A 116 2.01 2.28 2.43
N MET A 117 1.72 2.46 1.14
CA MET A 117 2.18 1.58 0.08
C MET A 117 3.60 1.99 -0.32
N PHE A 118 4.45 1.07 -0.77
CA PHE A 118 5.84 1.41 -1.11
C PHE A 118 6.03 1.74 -2.59
N ASN A 119 5.10 1.35 -3.47
CA ASN A 119 5.21 1.56 -4.92
C ASN A 119 3.88 1.52 -5.69
N MET A 120 3.93 1.99 -6.95
CA MET A 120 2.74 2.02 -7.83
C MET A 120 2.16 0.64 -8.12
N SER A 121 2.99 -0.39 -8.25
CA SER A 121 2.52 -1.77 -8.52
C SER A 121 1.73 -2.33 -7.33
N GLN A 122 2.12 -2.00 -6.10
CA GLN A 122 1.38 -2.35 -4.89
C GLN A 122 0.04 -1.61 -4.84
N CYS A 123 0.01 -0.32 -5.17
CA CYS A 123 -1.23 0.43 -5.31
C CYS A 123 -2.15 -0.21 -6.36
N ALA A 124 -1.64 -0.48 -7.56
CA ALA A 124 -2.40 -1.11 -8.65
C ALA A 124 -2.93 -2.50 -8.27
N ASN A 125 -2.12 -3.33 -7.61
CA ASN A 125 -2.56 -4.63 -7.10
C ASN A 125 -3.66 -4.47 -6.05
N THR A 126 -3.52 -3.52 -5.14
CA THR A 126 -4.53 -3.24 -4.10
C THR A 126 -5.85 -2.79 -4.73
N ILE A 127 -5.82 -1.91 -5.73
CA ILE A 127 -7.00 -1.52 -6.52
C ILE A 127 -7.61 -2.75 -7.20
N LYS A 128 -6.80 -3.55 -7.90
CA LYS A 128 -7.25 -4.75 -8.61
C LYS A 128 -7.98 -5.72 -7.68
N TYR A 129 -7.41 -6.00 -6.50
CA TYR A 129 -8.01 -6.91 -5.54
C TYR A 129 -9.24 -6.32 -4.85
N SER A 130 -9.25 -5.01 -4.57
CA SER A 130 -10.47 -4.34 -4.11
C SER A 130 -11.58 -4.54 -5.14
N SER A 131 -11.33 -4.18 -6.40
CA SER A 131 -12.32 -4.27 -7.47
C SER A 131 -12.79 -5.70 -7.75
N ALA A 132 -11.90 -6.69 -7.68
CA ALA A 132 -12.29 -8.09 -7.85
C ALA A 132 -13.17 -8.62 -6.70
N CYS A 133 -13.20 -7.91 -5.56
CA CYS A 133 -13.99 -8.25 -4.39
C CYS A 133 -15.10 -7.22 -4.12
N ASP A 134 -15.39 -6.29 -5.05
CA ASP A 134 -16.42 -5.27 -4.84
C ASP A 134 -17.83 -5.88 -4.70
N ASP A 135 -18.10 -6.97 -5.43
CA ASP A 135 -19.37 -7.72 -5.35
C ASP A 135 -19.37 -8.78 -4.23
N PHE A 136 -18.26 -8.91 -3.49
CA PHE A 136 -18.16 -9.89 -2.42
C PHE A 136 -18.91 -9.40 -1.18
N THR A 137 -19.93 -10.15 -0.81
CA THR A 137 -20.66 -10.01 0.46
C THR A 137 -20.40 -11.21 1.36
N MET A 138 -20.14 -10.96 2.65
CA MET A 138 -20.11 -12.03 3.65
C MET A 138 -21.51 -12.65 3.72
N ASN A 139 -21.58 -13.99 3.67
CA ASN A 139 -22.83 -14.75 3.58
C ASN A 139 -23.66 -14.45 2.31
N GLY A 140 -23.03 -13.88 1.27
CA GLY A 140 -23.67 -13.75 -0.03
C GLY A 140 -24.13 -15.10 -0.55
N ASP A 141 -25.31 -15.15 -1.17
CA ASP A 141 -25.77 -16.34 -1.88
C ASP A 141 -25.20 -16.33 -3.29
N TYR A 142 -24.07 -17.02 -3.47
CA TYR A 142 -23.35 -17.04 -4.74
C TYR A 142 -23.93 -18.04 -5.75
N ASN A 143 -25.15 -18.58 -5.53
CA ASN A 143 -25.87 -19.46 -6.45
C ASN A 143 -24.98 -20.53 -7.12
N ALA A 144 -24.05 -21.11 -6.36
CA ALA A 144 -23.21 -22.18 -6.88
C ALA A 144 -24.10 -23.40 -7.08
N GLU A 145 -24.32 -23.79 -8.34
CA GLU A 145 -25.14 -24.95 -8.69
C GLU A 145 -24.69 -26.18 -7.88
N ASP A 146 -25.60 -26.65 -7.04
CA ASP A 146 -25.34 -27.63 -6.00
C ASP A 146 -25.54 -29.06 -6.52
N THR A 147 -24.99 -29.32 -7.71
CA THR A 147 -25.14 -30.60 -8.43
C THR A 147 -24.14 -31.66 -7.98
N ASP A 148 -23.06 -31.23 -7.34
CA ASP A 148 -22.01 -32.11 -6.84
C ASP A 148 -22.45 -32.81 -5.54
N LYS A 149 -21.99 -34.06 -5.37
CA LYS A 149 -22.27 -34.83 -4.15
C LYS A 149 -21.64 -34.14 -2.92
N PRO A 150 -22.31 -34.17 -1.76
CA PRO A 150 -21.72 -33.75 -0.49
C PRO A 150 -20.38 -34.45 -0.25
N ILE A 151 -19.44 -33.73 0.37
CA ILE A 151 -18.15 -34.33 0.69
C ILE A 151 -18.28 -35.44 1.72
N ASN A 152 -17.47 -36.48 1.58
CA ASN A 152 -17.23 -37.49 2.60
C ASN A 152 -15.70 -37.52 2.83
N ILE A 153 -15.23 -36.80 3.84
CA ILE A 153 -13.79 -36.72 4.12
C ILE A 153 -13.30 -38.07 4.67
N THR A 154 -12.07 -38.44 4.32
CA THR A 154 -11.45 -39.67 4.80
C THR A 154 -10.53 -39.38 6.00
N MET A 155 -10.26 -40.40 6.83
CA MET A 155 -9.31 -40.26 7.93
C MET A 155 -7.93 -39.74 7.48
N PRO A 156 -7.32 -40.25 6.38
CA PRO A 156 -6.05 -39.70 5.88
C PRO A 156 -6.13 -38.21 5.49
N TYR A 157 -7.26 -37.78 4.91
CA TYR A 157 -7.47 -36.36 4.59
C TYR A 157 -7.50 -35.51 5.87
N TRP A 158 -8.23 -35.98 6.90
CA TRP A 158 -8.32 -35.29 8.17
C TRP A 158 -6.96 -35.21 8.89
N THR A 159 -6.22 -36.32 8.95
CA THR A 159 -4.86 -36.35 9.52
C THR A 159 -3.96 -35.32 8.86
N ALA A 160 -3.92 -35.28 7.52
CA ALA A 160 -3.13 -34.30 6.78
C ALA A 160 -3.55 -32.84 7.08
N LYS A 161 -4.84 -32.59 7.30
CA LYS A 161 -5.33 -31.25 7.69
C LYS A 161 -4.91 -30.88 9.12
N VAL A 162 -5.06 -31.79 10.08
CA VAL A 162 -4.63 -31.57 11.48
C VAL A 162 -3.14 -31.23 11.55
N GLU A 163 -2.30 -32.00 10.86
CA GLU A 163 -0.86 -31.75 10.77
C GLU A 163 -0.56 -30.35 10.19
N SER A 164 -1.25 -29.98 9.10
CA SER A 164 -1.11 -28.66 8.50
C SER A 164 -1.52 -27.51 9.44
N TYR A 165 -2.58 -27.68 10.25
CA TYR A 165 -2.99 -26.66 11.21
C TYR A 165 -1.98 -26.49 12.34
N ILE A 166 -1.41 -27.59 12.85
CA ILE A 166 -0.35 -27.59 13.86
C ILE A 166 0.87 -26.83 13.32
N GLU A 167 1.31 -27.14 12.09
CA GLU A 167 2.46 -26.47 11.48
C GLU A 167 2.21 -24.95 11.30
N GLN A 168 0.99 -24.58 10.87
CA GLN A 168 0.61 -23.17 10.71
C GLN A 168 0.62 -22.40 12.04
N ASP A 169 0.15 -23.02 13.12
CA ASP A 169 0.10 -22.40 14.43
C ASP A 169 1.50 -22.31 15.06
N GLN A 170 2.32 -23.34 14.93
CA GLN A 170 3.73 -23.35 15.35
C GLN A 170 4.55 -22.27 14.64
N LYS A 171 4.40 -22.14 13.32
CA LYS A 171 5.07 -21.07 12.54
C LYS A 171 4.72 -19.66 13.00
N LYS A 172 3.60 -19.50 13.71
CA LYS A 172 3.13 -18.23 14.28
C LYS A 172 3.29 -18.16 15.80
N ASN A 173 4.02 -19.10 16.41
CA ASN A 173 4.24 -19.19 17.86
C ASN A 173 2.94 -19.18 18.68
N LYS A 174 1.91 -19.86 18.19
CA LYS A 174 0.61 -19.96 18.86
C LYS A 174 0.56 -21.18 19.76
N ASP A 175 -0.22 -21.05 20.84
CA ASP A 175 -0.52 -22.19 21.69
C ASP A 175 -1.34 -23.24 20.92
N SER A 176 -0.77 -24.44 20.78
CA SER A 176 -1.39 -25.58 20.12
C SER A 176 -1.93 -26.61 21.11
N SER A 177 -1.88 -26.35 22.42
CA SER A 177 -2.27 -27.31 23.48
C SER A 177 -3.73 -27.77 23.37
N LYS A 178 -4.60 -26.91 22.82
CA LYS A 178 -6.04 -27.16 22.64
C LYS A 178 -6.46 -27.27 21.18
N ASN A 179 -5.51 -27.51 20.27
CA ASN A 179 -5.83 -27.64 18.85
C ASN A 179 -6.70 -28.86 18.57
N VAL A 180 -7.43 -28.81 17.46
CA VAL A 180 -8.10 -29.97 16.88
C VAL A 180 -7.12 -31.12 16.71
N THR A 181 -7.59 -32.33 16.96
CA THR A 181 -6.80 -33.56 16.94
C THR A 181 -7.35 -34.55 15.92
N ILE A 182 -6.58 -35.59 15.62
CA ILE A 182 -7.04 -36.70 14.76
C ILE A 182 -8.31 -37.35 15.33
N GLY A 183 -8.45 -37.39 16.67
CA GLY A 183 -9.63 -37.94 17.35
C GLY A 183 -10.93 -37.18 17.12
N ASP A 184 -10.85 -35.96 16.57
CA ASP A 184 -12.03 -35.13 16.27
C ASP A 184 -12.65 -35.43 14.90
N TYR A 185 -12.18 -36.48 14.23
CA TYR A 185 -12.58 -36.86 12.88
C TYR A 185 -14.10 -36.96 12.68
N GLU A 186 -14.81 -37.74 13.50
CA GLU A 186 -16.25 -37.96 13.33
C GLU A 186 -17.04 -36.65 13.48
N TYR A 187 -16.64 -35.81 14.44
CA TYR A 187 -17.25 -34.49 14.64
C TYR A 187 -17.11 -33.61 13.40
N PHE A 188 -15.89 -33.48 12.87
CA PHE A 188 -15.65 -32.60 11.70
C PHE A 188 -16.17 -33.19 10.39
N LYS A 189 -16.22 -34.52 10.27
CA LYS A 189 -16.87 -35.19 9.14
C LYS A 189 -18.35 -34.83 9.08
N GLU A 190 -19.07 -35.01 10.19
CA GLU A 190 -20.48 -34.64 10.29
C GLU A 190 -20.69 -33.13 10.08
N LEU A 191 -19.79 -32.29 10.61
CA LEU A 191 -19.81 -30.84 10.42
C LEU A 191 -19.75 -30.46 8.94
N PHE A 192 -18.82 -31.02 8.16
CA PHE A 192 -18.67 -30.71 6.74
C PHE A 192 -19.77 -31.32 5.86
N GLU A 193 -20.42 -32.40 6.30
CA GLU A 193 -21.57 -32.98 5.61
C GLU A 193 -22.84 -32.12 5.78
N LYS A 194 -23.05 -31.56 6.97
CA LYS A 194 -24.28 -30.83 7.32
C LYS A 194 -24.19 -29.33 7.11
N GLN A 195 -23.01 -28.74 7.29
CA GLN A 195 -22.82 -27.29 7.22
C GLN A 195 -22.28 -26.86 5.86
N ARG A 196 -22.36 -25.54 5.64
CA ARG A 196 -21.84 -24.85 4.45
C ARG A 196 -20.66 -23.97 4.85
N CYS A 197 -19.94 -23.47 3.87
CA CYS A 197 -18.89 -22.48 4.08
C CYS A 197 -19.43 -21.26 4.83
N TYR A 198 -18.82 -20.91 5.96
CA TYR A 198 -19.27 -19.77 6.77
C TYR A 198 -19.06 -18.41 6.08
N ILE A 199 -18.24 -18.35 5.02
CA ILE A 199 -17.93 -17.12 4.28
C ILE A 199 -18.89 -16.90 3.11
N CYS A 200 -19.10 -17.94 2.29
CA CYS A 200 -19.79 -17.82 0.99
C CYS A 200 -20.97 -18.80 0.84
N ASN A 201 -21.33 -19.53 1.89
CA ASN A 201 -22.50 -20.42 1.92
C ASN A 201 -22.50 -21.58 0.90
N CYS A 202 -21.40 -21.84 0.17
CA CYS A 202 -21.31 -22.99 -0.72
C CYS A 202 -21.20 -24.31 0.07
N LYS A 203 -21.72 -25.40 -0.51
CA LYS A 203 -21.50 -26.75 0.01
C LYS A 203 -20.05 -27.19 -0.15
N PHE A 204 -19.62 -28.05 0.78
CA PHE A 204 -18.35 -28.74 0.69
C PHE A 204 -18.45 -29.94 -0.24
N THR A 205 -17.52 -30.00 -1.19
CA THR A 205 -17.43 -31.04 -2.21
C THR A 205 -15.95 -31.36 -2.43
N TRP A 206 -15.63 -32.34 -3.27
CA TRP A 206 -14.22 -32.59 -3.63
C TRP A 206 -13.59 -31.48 -4.48
N LYS A 207 -14.42 -30.62 -5.10
CA LYS A 207 -13.98 -29.36 -5.74
C LYS A 207 -13.81 -28.25 -4.69
N ASN A 208 -14.78 -28.15 -3.77
CA ASN A 208 -14.77 -27.18 -2.67
C ASN A 208 -14.31 -27.84 -1.36
N ARG A 209 -13.03 -28.23 -1.32
CA ARG A 209 -12.50 -29.06 -0.22
C ARG A 209 -12.54 -28.29 1.11
N PRO A 210 -13.14 -28.85 2.18
CA PRO A 210 -13.31 -28.17 3.44
C PRO A 210 -11.98 -27.96 4.15
N THR A 211 -11.95 -26.87 4.91
CA THR A 211 -10.85 -26.40 5.74
C THR A 211 -11.45 -25.75 6.97
N LEU A 212 -10.63 -25.55 8.00
CA LEU A 212 -10.99 -24.81 9.19
C LEU A 212 -10.32 -23.46 9.14
N ASP A 213 -11.12 -22.39 9.25
CA ASP A 213 -10.61 -21.03 9.38
C ASP A 213 -10.76 -20.56 10.81
N ARG A 214 -9.78 -19.81 11.32
CA ARG A 214 -9.81 -19.33 12.70
C ARG A 214 -10.75 -18.14 12.84
N ILE A 215 -11.56 -18.16 13.90
CA ILE A 215 -12.42 -17.03 14.29
C ILE A 215 -11.53 -15.89 14.80
N ASN A 216 -10.66 -16.19 15.77
CA ASN A 216 -9.64 -15.29 16.28
C ASN A 216 -8.27 -15.71 15.77
N ASN A 217 -7.65 -14.82 14.97
CA ASN A 217 -6.32 -15.03 14.40
C ASN A 217 -5.17 -14.94 15.41
N GLU A 218 -5.40 -14.54 16.65
CA GLU A 218 -4.38 -14.58 17.72
C GLU A 218 -4.35 -15.95 18.41
N LEU A 219 -5.41 -16.76 18.28
CA LEU A 219 -5.51 -18.09 18.90
C LEU A 219 -5.19 -19.20 17.88
N GLY A 220 -4.95 -20.41 18.39
CA GLY A 220 -4.76 -21.64 17.59
C GLY A 220 -6.06 -22.23 17.06
N HIS A 221 -5.98 -23.32 16.30
CA HIS A 221 -7.13 -24.04 15.76
C HIS A 221 -7.81 -24.94 16.81
N SER A 222 -8.34 -24.37 17.89
CA SER A 222 -9.21 -25.10 18.83
C SER A 222 -10.63 -25.24 18.29
N LYS A 223 -11.39 -26.26 18.72
CA LYS A 223 -12.78 -26.49 18.29
C LYS A 223 -13.69 -25.26 18.37
N ASP A 224 -13.57 -24.49 19.46
CA ASP A 224 -14.39 -23.29 19.68
C ASP A 224 -13.89 -22.04 18.94
N ASN A 225 -12.74 -22.14 18.26
CA ASN A 225 -12.11 -21.02 17.54
C ASN A 225 -12.04 -21.28 16.03
N VAL A 226 -12.78 -22.24 15.50
CA VAL A 226 -12.76 -22.58 14.07
C VAL A 226 -14.15 -22.61 13.45
N LEU A 227 -14.23 -22.19 12.19
CA LEU A 227 -15.43 -22.30 11.36
C LEU A 227 -15.12 -23.03 10.04
N PRO A 228 -16.07 -23.80 9.50
CA PRO A 228 -15.86 -24.54 8.27
C PRO A 228 -15.85 -23.59 7.06
N CYS A 229 -14.78 -23.63 6.28
CA CYS A 229 -14.58 -22.85 5.05
C CYS A 229 -13.96 -23.74 3.97
N PHE A 230 -13.84 -23.31 2.73
CA PHE A 230 -12.97 -23.97 1.75
C PHE A 230 -11.98 -22.99 1.16
N THR A 231 -10.87 -23.53 0.68
CA THR A 231 -9.94 -22.80 -0.18
C THR A 231 -10.12 -23.34 -1.58
N ASN A 232 -10.52 -22.48 -2.52
CA ASN A 232 -10.33 -22.82 -3.92
C ASN A 232 -8.83 -22.98 -4.14
N ASP A 233 -8.38 -24.17 -4.54
CA ASP A 233 -7.05 -24.42 -5.13
C ASP A 233 -6.97 -23.80 -6.55
N VAL A 234 -7.56 -22.62 -6.75
CA VAL A 234 -7.11 -21.74 -7.84
C VAL A 234 -5.82 -21.14 -7.32
N SER A 235 -4.72 -21.58 -7.91
CA SER A 235 -3.41 -20.93 -7.85
C SER A 235 -3.57 -19.40 -7.86
N GLU A 236 -3.00 -18.74 -6.84
CA GLU A 236 -3.07 -17.30 -6.50
C GLU A 236 -4.32 -16.88 -5.68
N PRO A 237 -4.21 -16.16 -4.53
CA PRO A 237 -3.05 -15.59 -3.83
C PRO A 237 -3.16 -15.66 -2.28
N ARG A 238 -3.10 -16.84 -1.63
CA ARG A 238 -3.27 -16.92 -0.14
C ARG A 238 -2.13 -16.27 0.66
N SER A 239 -0.92 -16.16 0.09
CA SER A 239 0.21 -15.45 0.71
C SER A 239 0.08 -13.92 0.64
N ILE A 240 -0.57 -13.39 -0.40
CA ILE A 240 -0.83 -11.96 -0.56
C ILE A 240 -2.08 -11.58 0.23
N LEU A 241 -3.14 -12.41 0.21
CA LEU A 241 -4.37 -12.20 1.00
C LEU A 241 -4.16 -12.32 2.50
N ASN A 242 -3.23 -13.12 3.03
CA ASN A 242 -3.01 -13.14 4.48
C ASN A 242 -2.25 -11.89 4.98
N ASN A 243 -1.32 -11.37 4.17
CA ASN A 243 -0.70 -10.07 4.45
C ASN A 243 -1.70 -8.92 4.20
N GLN A 244 -2.49 -8.98 3.13
CA GLN A 244 -3.49 -7.96 2.81
C GLN A 244 -4.71 -8.02 3.74
N LYS A 245 -5.22 -9.17 4.18
CA LYS A 245 -6.28 -9.27 5.21
C LYS A 245 -5.81 -8.68 6.53
N GLY A 246 -4.55 -8.91 6.91
CA GLY A 246 -3.95 -8.24 8.07
C GLY A 246 -3.81 -6.72 7.88
N TYR A 247 -3.46 -6.27 6.67
CA TYR A 247 -3.37 -4.84 6.33
C TYR A 247 -4.74 -4.17 6.21
N TYR A 248 -5.71 -4.74 5.50
CA TYR A 248 -7.08 -4.28 5.35
C TYR A 248 -7.84 -4.32 6.68
N TRP A 249 -7.69 -5.37 7.49
CA TRP A 249 -8.24 -5.38 8.85
C TRP A 249 -7.61 -4.28 9.72
N ARG A 250 -6.30 -4.03 9.63
CA ARG A 250 -5.65 -2.90 10.32
C ARG A 250 -6.06 -1.53 9.77
N ILE A 251 -6.31 -1.42 8.47
CA ILE A 251 -6.77 -0.19 7.82
C ILE A 251 -8.23 0.07 8.21
N GLU A 252 -9.11 -0.93 8.16
CA GLU A 252 -10.50 -0.88 8.64
C GLU A 252 -10.55 -0.54 10.15
N GLN A 253 -9.71 -1.17 10.98
CA GLN A 253 -9.57 -0.84 12.41
C GLN A 253 -9.06 0.60 12.63
N ARG A 254 -8.08 1.08 11.84
CA ARG A 254 -7.58 2.47 11.91
C ARG A 254 -8.58 3.49 11.39
N ILE A 255 -9.30 3.19 10.32
CA ILE A 255 -10.38 4.02 9.78
C ILE A 255 -11.51 4.11 10.80
N ALA A 256 -11.90 2.99 11.42
CA ALA A 256 -12.88 2.97 12.50
C ALA A 256 -12.42 3.77 13.73
N GLN A 257 -11.15 3.65 14.14
CA GLN A 257 -10.57 4.44 15.24
C GLN A 257 -10.49 5.94 14.94
N ILE A 258 -10.11 6.32 13.72
CA ILE A 258 -10.07 7.72 13.27
C ILE A 258 -11.50 8.30 13.16
N GLN A 259 -12.45 7.52 12.63
CA GLN A 259 -13.85 7.91 12.54
C GLN A 259 -14.50 8.04 13.92
N CYS A 260 -14.21 7.14 14.87
CA CYS A 260 -14.64 7.28 16.27
C CYS A 260 -14.00 8.49 16.96
N SER A 261 -12.71 8.75 16.72
CA SER A 261 -12.01 9.90 17.31
C SER A 261 -12.51 11.24 16.76
N ARG A 262 -12.93 11.31 15.49
CA ARG A 262 -13.59 12.49 14.90
C ARG A 262 -15.01 12.67 15.43
N ARG A 263 -15.79 11.58 15.53
CA ARG A 263 -17.15 11.62 16.10
C ARG A 263 -17.16 12.08 17.57
N ASN A 264 -16.18 11.66 18.36
CA ASN A 264 -16.05 12.09 19.76
C ASN A 264 -15.56 13.55 19.89
N LYS A 265 -14.80 14.07 18.92
CA LYS A 265 -14.43 15.50 18.87
C LYS A 265 -15.61 16.39 18.44
N ASP A 266 -16.45 15.92 17.52
CA ASP A 266 -17.65 16.64 17.07
C ASP A 266 -18.80 16.60 18.10
N GLN A 267 -18.87 15.54 18.92
CA GLN A 267 -19.80 15.46 20.05
C GLN A 267 -19.33 16.28 21.26
N SER A 268 -18.01 16.37 21.52
CA SER A 268 -17.49 17.21 22.62
C SER A 268 -17.52 18.71 22.30
N SER A 269 -17.48 19.11 21.03
CA SER A 269 -17.73 20.50 20.61
C SER A 269 -19.23 20.86 20.57
N GLY A 270 -20.11 19.88 20.37
CA GLY A 270 -21.57 20.07 20.41
C GLY A 270 -22.19 20.14 21.81
N ILE A 271 -21.56 19.54 22.83
CA ILE A 271 -22.08 19.52 24.21
C ILE A 271 -21.72 20.79 25.01
N LEU A 272 -20.73 21.57 24.58
CA LEU A 272 -20.37 22.85 25.21
C LEU A 272 -21.24 24.05 24.75
N GLY A 273 -22.15 23.87 23.78
CA GLY A 273 -22.93 24.95 23.17
C GLY A 273 -24.38 25.13 23.66
N GLN A 274 -24.89 24.33 24.60
CA GLN A 274 -26.31 24.36 24.99
C GLN A 274 -26.58 24.37 26.51
N LYS A 275 -25.73 25.03 27.31
CA LYS A 275 -25.97 25.22 28.75
C LYS A 275 -25.81 26.65 29.27
N SER A 276 -26.18 27.67 28.48
CA SER A 276 -26.22 29.05 28.98
C SER A 276 -27.37 29.91 28.47
N VAL A 277 -28.55 29.32 28.28
CA VAL A 277 -29.80 30.08 28.15
C VAL A 277 -30.88 29.31 28.91
N PHE A 278 -31.08 29.66 30.18
CA PHE A 278 -32.34 29.73 30.92
C PHE A 278 -32.00 29.80 32.42
N ASN A 279 -32.32 30.97 32.99
CA ASN A 279 -32.13 31.48 34.35
C ASN A 279 -30.70 31.90 34.75
#